data_AF-A0A804NSS6-F1
#
_entry.id   AF-A0A804NSS6-F1
#
_cell.length_a   1.000
_cell.length_b   1.000
_cell.length_c   1.000
_cell.angle_alpha   90.00
_cell.angle_beta   90.00
_cell.angle_gamma   90.00
#
_symmetry.space_group_name_H-M   'P 1'
#
loop_
_entity.id
_entity.type
_entity.pdbx_description
1 polymer ?
#
loop_
_entity_poly.entity_id
_entity_poly.type
_entity_poly.pdbx_seq_one_letter_code
_entity_poly.pdbx_strand_id
1 'polypeptide(L)'
;MQRQALENELGQGNSMVIQRDDDPSETMARLAKDTEQLAQFELENFSPVLKRWHPFPGASAVATLHSCYGVLLKQYVAKATCLTNELV
;
A
#
# COMPACT_ATOMS: atom_id res chain seq x y z
N MET A 1 4.60 -29.18 -14.81
CA MET A 1 4.20 -27.95 -15.55
C MET A 1 3.36 -26.96 -14.73
N GLN A 2 2.89 -27.26 -13.51
CA GLN A 2 2.06 -26.31 -12.73
C GLN A 2 2.82 -25.33 -11.82
N ARG A 3 4.13 -25.50 -11.60
CA ARG A 3 4.91 -24.62 -10.69
C ARG A 3 5.41 -23.33 -11.37
N GLN A 4 5.67 -23.37 -12.68
CA GLN A 4 6.16 -22.22 -13.44
C GLN A 4 5.11 -21.14 -13.70
N ALA A 5 3.82 -21.46 -13.59
CA ALA A 5 2.75 -20.48 -13.77
C ALA A 5 2.62 -19.52 -12.58
N LEU A 6 2.94 -19.96 -11.36
CA LEU A 6 2.83 -19.13 -10.14
C LEU A 6 3.98 -18.13 -10.00
N GLU A 7 5.18 -18.49 -10.47
CA GLU A 7 6.36 -17.61 -10.40
C GLU A 7 6.24 -16.41 -11.37
N ASN A 8 5.45 -16.54 -12.43
CA ASN A 8 5.27 -15.47 -13.42
C ASN A 8 4.30 -14.37 -12.96
N GLU A 9 3.47 -14.63 -11.94
CA GLU A 9 2.55 -13.61 -11.37
C GLU A 9 3.23 -12.77 -10.27
N LEU A 10 4.28 -13.28 -9.64
CA LEU A 10 5.11 -12.54 -8.66
C LEU A 10 6.21 -11.69 -9.32
N GLY A 11 6.53 -11.95 -10.59
CA GLY A 11 7.55 -11.24 -11.37
C GLY A 11 7.11 -9.86 -11.89
N GLN A 12 5.82 -9.54 -11.78
CA GLN A 12 5.26 -8.24 -12.10
C GLN A 12 4.94 -7.45 -10.81
N GLY A 13 5.79 -7.62 -9.79
CA GLY A 13 5.87 -6.64 -8.72
C GLY A 13 6.26 -5.32 -9.35
N ASN A 14 5.28 -4.42 -9.50
CA ASN A 14 5.50 -3.01 -9.77
C ASN A 14 6.56 -2.52 -8.79
N SER A 15 7.82 -2.51 -9.21
CA SER A 15 8.85 -1.78 -8.52
C SER A 15 8.33 -0.36 -8.49
N MET A 16 8.02 0.14 -7.29
CA MET A 16 7.51 1.49 -7.09
C MET A 16 8.62 2.47 -7.43
N VAL A 17 8.82 2.68 -8.73
CA VAL A 17 9.66 3.74 -9.26
C VAL A 17 8.85 5.01 -9.09
N ILE A 18 8.97 5.62 -7.91
CA ILE A 18 8.56 7.01 -7.72
C ILE A 18 9.46 7.83 -8.65
N GLN A 19 8.93 8.31 -9.77
CA GLN A 19 9.69 9.20 -10.62
C GLN A 19 9.86 10.51 -9.84
N ARG A 20 11.08 11.05 -9.83
CA ARG A 20 11.45 12.20 -8.99
C ARG A 20 10.68 13.48 -9.29
N ASP A 21 9.94 13.53 -10.40
CA ASP A 21 9.09 14.64 -10.83
C ASP A 21 7.58 14.37 -10.68
N ASP A 22 7.18 13.23 -10.10
CA ASP A 22 5.76 12.97 -9.87
C ASP A 22 5.22 13.96 -8.83
N ASP A 23 4.11 14.61 -9.15
CA ASP A 23 3.46 15.53 -8.23
C ASP A 23 3.19 14.80 -6.89
N PRO A 24 3.53 15.41 -5.74
CA PRO A 24 3.35 14.77 -4.45
C PRO A 24 1.92 14.27 -4.19
N SER A 25 0.89 14.91 -4.75
CA SER A 25 -0.50 14.43 -4.63
C SER A 25 -0.77 13.19 -5.49
N GLU A 26 -0.21 13.13 -6.71
CA GLU A 26 -0.31 11.95 -7.58
C GLU A 26 0.42 10.75 -6.95
N THR A 27 1.60 10.98 -6.36
CA THR A 27 2.32 9.95 -5.62
C THR A 27 1.48 9.42 -4.45
N MET A 28 0.82 10.30 -3.70
CA MET A 28 -0.06 9.90 -2.59
C MET A 28 -1.30 9.13 -3.05
N ALA A 29 -1.87 9.49 -4.21
CA ALA A 29 -3.00 8.78 -4.80
C ALA A 29 -2.60 7.37 -5.28
N ARG A 30 -1.42 7.24 -5.91
CA ARG A 30 -0.86 5.95 -6.32
C ARG A 30 -0.59 5.06 -5.12
N LEU A 31 0.05 5.59 -4.08
CA LEU A 31 0.28 4.88 -2.83
C LEU A 31 -1.04 4.38 -2.19
N ALA A 32 -2.11 5.17 -2.23
CA ALA A 32 -3.41 4.74 -1.74
C ALA A 32 -3.95 3.55 -2.56
N LYS A 33 -3.81 3.62 -3.89
CA LYS A 33 -4.25 2.54 -4.79
C LYS A 33 -3.46 1.25 -4.57
N ASP A 34 -2.15 1.34 -4.46
CA ASP A 34 -1.29 0.19 -4.21
C ASP A 34 -1.59 -0.43 -2.84
N THR A 35 -1.87 0.41 -1.83
CA THR A 35 -2.28 -0.06 -0.49
C THR A 35 -3.62 -0.81 -0.54
N GLU A 36 -4.59 -0.32 -1.30
CA GLU A 36 -5.88 -1.01 -1.53
C GLU A 36 -5.68 -2.36 -2.22
N GLN A 37 -4.87 -2.40 -3.28
CA GLN A 37 -4.58 -3.65 -4.00
C GLN A 37 -3.89 -4.67 -3.12
N LEU A 38 -2.92 -4.23 -2.31
CA LEU A 38 -2.23 -5.11 -1.37
C LEU A 38 -3.15 -5.63 -0.27
N ALA A 39 -4.07 -4.79 0.22
CA ALA A 39 -5.10 -5.21 1.17
C ALA A 39 -6.02 -6.27 0.59
N GLN A 40 -6.46 -6.10 -0.66
CA GLN A 40 -7.29 -7.09 -1.34
C GLN A 40 -6.54 -8.41 -1.56
N PHE A 41 -5.29 -8.33 -2.02
CA PHE A 41 -4.43 -9.50 -2.22
C PHE A 41 -4.25 -10.31 -0.93
N GLU A 42 -4.00 -9.64 0.20
CA GLU A 42 -3.90 -10.28 1.51
C GLU A 42 -5.19 -11.01 1.92
N LEU A 43 -6.34 -10.36 1.73
CA LEU A 43 -7.65 -10.93 2.08
C LEU A 43 -7.98 -12.17 1.24
N GLU A 44 -7.54 -12.21 -0.01
CA GLU A 44 -7.77 -13.33 -0.93
C GLU A 44 -6.78 -14.48 -0.72
N ASN A 45 -5.51 -14.19 -0.43
CA ASN A 45 -4.45 -15.19 -0.48
C ASN A 45 -4.00 -15.70 0.90
N PHE A 46 -3.78 -14.79 1.85
CA PHE A 46 -3.15 -15.14 3.13
C PHE A 46 -4.18 -15.31 4.24
N SER A 47 -5.15 -14.41 4.32
CA SER A 47 -6.19 -14.44 5.34
C SER A 47 -6.91 -15.79 5.46
N PRO A 48 -7.32 -16.48 4.38
CA PRO A 48 -7.95 -17.80 4.47
C PRO A 48 -7.03 -18.86 5.10
N VAL A 49 -5.73 -18.81 4.79
CA VAL A 49 -4.73 -19.77 5.29
C VAL A 49 -4.38 -19.50 6.76
N LEU A 50 -4.34 -18.23 7.15
CA LEU A 50 -3.96 -17.79 8.48
C LEU A 50 -5.10 -17.87 9.51
N LYS A 51 -6.35 -17.98 9.08
CA LYS A 51 -7.53 -18.09 9.97
C LYS A 51 -7.44 -19.24 10.97
N ARG A 52 -6.68 -20.31 10.66
CA ARG A 52 -6.45 -21.43 11.59
C ARG A 52 -5.55 -21.08 12.78
N TRP A 53 -4.78 -19.98 12.68
CA TRP A 53 -3.80 -19.56 13.68
C TRP A 53 -4.18 -18.25 14.38
N HIS A 54 -4.98 -17.40 13.72
CA HIS A 54 -5.40 -16.11 14.25
C HIS A 54 -6.88 -15.88 13.90
N PRO A 55 -7.71 -15.35 14.81
CA PRO A 55 -9.13 -15.17 14.53
C PRO A 55 -9.40 -14.11 13.45
N PHE A 56 -8.55 -13.09 13.33
CA PHE A 56 -8.76 -11.95 12.42
C PHE A 56 -7.49 -11.54 11.65
N PRO A 57 -6.83 -12.44 10.90
CA PRO A 57 -5.55 -12.15 10.25
C PRO A 57 -5.69 -10.99 9.25
N GLY A 58 -6.74 -11.02 8.42
CA GLY A 58 -7.00 -9.97 7.45
C GLY A 58 -7.24 -8.61 8.07
N ALA A 59 -8.01 -8.53 9.16
CA ALA A 59 -8.20 -7.27 9.86
C ALA A 59 -6.88 -6.72 10.42
N SER A 60 -6.02 -7.58 10.98
CA SER A 60 -4.70 -7.18 11.47
C SER A 60 -3.80 -6.67 10.34
N ALA A 61 -3.78 -7.37 9.20
CA ALA A 61 -2.96 -6.97 8.06
C ALA A 61 -3.45 -5.67 7.42
N VAL A 62 -4.77 -5.54 7.19
CA VAL A 62 -5.38 -4.30 6.67
C VAL A 62 -5.15 -3.12 7.61
N ALA A 63 -5.28 -3.31 8.93
CA ALA A 63 -4.98 -2.27 9.91
C ALA A 63 -3.50 -1.83 9.85
N THR A 64 -2.60 -2.79 9.63
CA THR A 64 -1.16 -2.51 9.47
C THR A 64 -0.91 -1.70 8.19
N LEU A 65 -1.46 -2.12 7.06
CA LEU A 65 -1.36 -1.41 5.78
C LEU A 65 -1.93 0.01 5.87
N HIS A 66 -3.11 0.16 6.45
CA HIS A 66 -3.73 1.46 6.70
C HIS A 66 -2.85 2.36 7.57
N SER A 67 -2.25 1.81 8.63
CA SER A 67 -1.36 2.56 9.52
C SER A 67 -0.11 3.07 8.80
N CYS A 68 0.50 2.23 7.95
CA CYS A 68 1.65 2.62 7.13
C CYS A 68 1.31 3.76 6.16
N TYR A 69 0.20 3.64 5.42
CA TYR A 69 -0.26 4.72 4.54
C TYR A 69 -0.56 6.00 5.33
N GLY A 70 -1.21 5.87 6.49
CA GLY A 70 -1.55 7.00 7.36
C GLY A 70 -0.33 7.79 7.83
N VAL A 71 0.82 7.14 8.06
CA VAL A 71 2.08 7.83 8.40
C VAL A 71 2.53 8.71 7.24
N LEU A 72 2.55 8.18 6.02
CA LEU A 72 2.95 8.92 4.83
C LEU A 72 1.99 10.07 4.53
N LEU A 73 0.68 9.81 4.66
CA LEU A 73 -0.35 10.83 4.47
C LEU A 73 -0.19 12.00 5.45
N LYS A 74 0.07 11.72 6.73
CA LYS A 74 0.34 12.76 7.73
C LYS A 74 1.56 13.62 7.35
N GLN A 75 2.64 12.99 6.86
CA GLN A 75 3.82 13.73 6.42
C GLN A 75 3.53 14.61 5.20
N TYR A 76 2.75 14.11 4.24
CA TYR A 76 2.32 14.88 3.08
C TYR A 76 1.50 16.11 3.49
N VAL A 77 0.47 15.92 4.30
CA VAL A 77 -0.40 17.02 4.77
C VAL A 77 0.38 18.05 5.57
N ALA A 78 1.30 17.62 6.44
CA ALA A 78 2.14 18.52 7.21
C ALA A 78 3.01 19.41 6.30
N LYS A 79 3.63 18.83 5.26
CA LYS A 79 4.41 19.60 4.26
C LYS A 79 3.53 20.54 3.45
N ALA A 80 2.38 20.08 2.96
CA ALA A 80 1.44 20.91 2.21
C ALA A 80 0.93 22.11 3.04
N THR A 81 0.63 21.87 4.32
CA THR A 81 0.18 22.92 5.26
C THR A 81 1.31 23.92 5.55
N CYS A 82 2.55 23.45 5.74
CA CYS A 82 3.71 24.31 5.93
C CYS A 82 3.90 25.26 4.73
N LEU A 83 3.91 24.72 3.51
CA LEU A 83 4.06 25.51 2.29
C LEU A 83 2.92 26.52 2.11
N THR A 84 1.69 26.16 2.49
CA THR A 84 0.54 27.07 2.42
C THR A 84 0.71 28.26 3.37
N ASN A 85 1.22 28.02 4.57
CA ASN A 85 1.44 29.08 5.56
C ASN A 85 2.61 30.01 5.20
N GLU A 86 3.59 29.56 4.41
CA GLU A 86 4.72 30.38 3.96
C GLU A 86 4.34 31.36 2.83
N LEU A 87 3.21 31.13 2.16
CA LEU A 87 2.73 31.95 1.03
C LEU A 87 1.72 33.03 1.45
N VAL A 88 1.28 33.05 2.72
CA VAL A 88 0.33 34.01 3.30
C VAL A 88 1.07 35.07 4.10
#